data_AF-A0A1V9YU06-F1
#
_entry.id   AF-A0A1V9YU06-F1
#
_cell.length_a   1.000
_cell.length_b   1.000
_cell.length_c   1.000
_cell.angle_alpha   90.00
_cell.angle_beta   90.00
_cell.angle_gamma   90.00
#
_symmetry.space_group_name_H-M   'P 1'
#
loop_
_entity.id
_entity.type
_entity.pdbx_description
1 polymer ?
#
loop_
_entity_poly.entity_id
_entity_poly.type
_entity_poly.pdbx_seq_one_letter_code
_entity_poly.pdbx_strand_id
1 'polypeptide(L)'
;MWRRYYRHYGHLVRSLRQHGHSDYVVFEVIIGDPATIVQLNPIVCAVFVLDFLASIDYVSRAMLRATQIESLIAFGLATLYLSRALWFAYTGLSLASFVLKHLRIVHFTPLDTTTLAVLISILVGPFTYLQSRTLVCIDVYYWVIAGALQIPPYANETVLACVVYSATVALAPAGYPSSLPTEGVGGC
;
A
#
# COMPACT_ATOMS: atom_id res chain seq x y z
N MET A 1 17.41 11.55 -6.14
CA MET A 1 17.02 10.74 -4.96
C MET A 1 18.17 9.89 -4.44
N TRP A 2 18.73 9.00 -5.26
CA TRP A 2 19.90 8.14 -4.94
C TRP A 2 21.08 8.87 -4.28
N ARG A 3 21.53 9.99 -4.85
CA ARG A 3 22.66 10.77 -4.28
C ARG A 3 22.38 11.35 -2.89
N ARG A 4 21.12 11.63 -2.53
CA ARG A 4 20.75 12.11 -1.19
C ARG A 4 20.69 10.96 -0.19
N TYR A 5 20.22 9.78 -0.62
CA TYR A 5 20.13 8.59 0.20
C TYR A 5 21.50 8.10 0.67
N TYR A 6 22.44 7.89 -0.26
CA TYR A 6 23.79 7.41 0.08
C TYR A 6 24.64 8.42 0.87
N ARG A 7 24.24 9.70 0.91
CA ARG A 7 24.96 10.74 1.66
C ARG A 7 24.93 10.47 3.17
N HIS A 8 23.86 9.88 3.69
CA HIS A 8 23.71 9.61 5.12
C HIS A 8 24.61 8.46 5.59
N TYR A 9 24.86 7.46 4.73
CA TYR A 9 25.85 6.42 5.01
C TYR A 9 27.26 6.98 5.13
N GLY A 10 27.63 7.95 4.28
CA GLY A 10 28.92 8.63 4.39
C GLY A 10 29.09 9.39 5.72
N HIS A 11 28.01 9.94 6.28
CA HIS A 11 28.03 10.58 7.59
C HIS A 11 28.14 9.54 8.71
N LEU A 12 27.36 8.45 8.64
CA LEU A 12 27.38 7.35 9.61
C LEU A 12 28.77 6.71 9.72
N VAL A 13 29.42 6.42 8.58
CA VAL A 13 30.78 5.87 8.55
C VAL A 13 31.80 6.82 9.19
N ARG A 14 31.66 8.13 8.97
CA ARG A 14 32.54 9.12 9.60
C ARG A 14 32.34 9.19 11.11
N SER A 15 31.09 9.19 11.57
CA SER A 15 30.78 9.18 13.00
C SER A 15 31.27 7.90 13.69
N LEU A 16 31.09 6.73 13.05
CA LEU A 16 31.60 5.45 13.57
C LEU A 16 33.13 5.39 13.61
N ARG A 17 33.82 6.02 12.66
CA ARG A 17 35.30 6.12 12.70
C ARG A 17 35.81 7.07 13.77
N GLN A 18 35.04 8.10 14.13
CA GLN A 18 35.47 9.12 15.10
C GLN A 18 35.09 8.77 16.54
N HIS A 19 33.97 8.06 16.75
CA HIS A 19 33.40 7.76 18.07
C HIS A 19 33.18 6.25 18.28
N GLY A 20 33.76 5.39 17.43
CA GLY A 20 33.64 3.94 17.54
C GLY A 20 34.18 3.43 18.87
N HIS A 21 33.42 2.56 19.51
CA HIS A 21 33.76 1.99 20.81
C HIS A 21 34.97 1.05 20.69
N SER A 22 35.94 1.17 21.59
CA SER A 22 37.22 0.43 21.55
C SER A 22 37.07 -1.10 21.65
N ASP A 23 35.92 -1.60 22.11
CA ASP A 23 35.66 -3.04 22.29
C ASP A 23 35.28 -3.77 21.00
N TYR A 24 34.92 -3.06 19.92
CA TYR A 24 34.50 -3.67 18.66
C TYR A 24 35.38 -3.19 17.50
N VAL A 25 36.14 -4.11 16.91
CA VAL A 25 37.12 -3.83 15.86
C VAL A 25 36.49 -3.84 14.46
N VAL A 26 35.33 -4.48 14.28
CA VAL A 26 34.66 -4.64 12.98
C VAL A 26 33.23 -4.14 13.07
N PHE A 27 32.91 -3.11 12.29
CA PHE A 27 31.55 -2.62 12.10
C PHE A 27 31.07 -3.05 10.72
N GLU A 28 30.04 -3.89 10.66
CA GLU A 28 29.36 -4.23 9.42
C GLU A 28 28.19 -3.25 9.19
N VAL A 29 28.27 -2.47 8.13
CA VAL A 29 27.19 -1.56 7.72
C VAL A 29 26.37 -2.23 6.64
N ILE A 30 25.21 -2.77 7.02
CA ILE A 30 24.27 -3.37 6.07
C ILE A 30 23.53 -2.26 5.34
N ILE A 31 23.73 -2.18 4.02
CA ILE A 31 23.04 -1.23 3.15
C ILE A 31 21.85 -1.96 2.53
N GLY A 32 20.64 -1.64 2.99
CA GLY A 32 19.41 -2.14 2.39
C GLY A 32 19.14 -1.55 1.01
N ASP A 33 18.33 -2.25 0.21
CA ASP A 33 17.86 -1.76 -1.09
C ASP A 33 17.05 -0.46 -0.91
N PRO A 34 17.42 0.64 -1.60
CA PRO A 34 16.66 1.89 -1.55
C PRO A 34 15.23 1.77 -2.07
N ALA A 35 14.84 0.67 -2.72
CA ALA A 35 13.50 0.45 -3.28
C ALA A 35 12.37 0.79 -2.29
N THR A 36 12.47 0.33 -1.04
CA THR A 36 11.49 0.57 0.04
C THR A 36 11.27 2.08 0.30
N ILE A 37 12.35 2.87 0.23
CA ILE A 37 12.30 4.32 0.50
C ILE A 37 11.80 5.11 -0.71
N VAL A 38 12.06 4.63 -1.92
CA VAL A 38 11.47 5.19 -3.14
C VAL A 38 9.97 4.88 -3.18
N GLN A 39 9.57 3.67 -2.80
CA GLN A 39 8.18 3.20 -2.75
C GLN A 39 7.32 3.97 -1.72
N LEU A 40 7.90 4.43 -0.61
CA LEU A 40 7.20 5.27 0.36
C LEU A 40 7.21 6.77 0.05
N ASN A 41 7.83 7.19 -1.06
CA ASN A 41 7.90 8.61 -1.34
C ASN A 41 6.51 9.16 -1.73
N PRO A 42 5.98 10.16 -1.01
CA PRO A 42 4.61 10.64 -1.23
C PRO A 42 4.39 11.20 -2.64
N ILE A 43 5.43 11.75 -3.28
CA ILE A 43 5.34 12.27 -4.65
C ILE A 43 5.18 11.12 -5.64
N VAL A 44 5.98 10.07 -5.48
CA VAL A 44 5.91 8.88 -6.34
C VAL A 44 4.54 8.23 -6.22
N CYS A 45 4.05 8.06 -4.98
CA CYS A 45 2.73 7.51 -4.74
C CYS A 45 1.62 8.39 -5.35
N ALA A 46 1.69 9.72 -5.20
CA ALA A 46 0.71 10.64 -5.78
C ALA A 46 0.64 10.54 -7.30
N VAL A 47 1.79 10.45 -7.98
CA VAL A 47 1.84 10.26 -9.44
C VAL A 47 1.18 8.94 -9.86
N PHE A 48 1.44 7.85 -9.14
CA PHE A 48 0.80 6.56 -9.45
C PHE A 48 -0.70 6.53 -9.15
N VAL A 49 -1.15 7.25 -8.12
CA VAL A 49 -2.59 7.45 -7.87
C VAL A 49 -3.23 8.24 -9.02
N LEU A 50 -2.59 9.30 -9.49
CA LEU A 50 -3.07 10.05 -10.66
C LEU A 50 -3.11 9.18 -11.92
N ASP A 51 -2.10 8.36 -12.15
CA ASP A 51 -2.07 7.41 -13.29
C ASP A 51 -3.22 6.39 -13.21
N PHE A 52 -3.57 5.94 -12.00
CA PHE A 52 -4.72 5.07 -11.77
C PHE A 52 -6.05 5.79 -12.04
N LEU A 53 -6.21 7.03 -11.55
CA LEU A 53 -7.41 7.84 -11.80
C LEU A 53 -7.58 8.19 -13.28
N ALA A 54 -6.49 8.45 -13.99
CA ALA A 54 -6.52 8.69 -15.44
C ALA A 54 -6.94 7.47 -16.25
N SER A 55 -6.80 6.25 -15.69
CA SER A 55 -7.10 4.98 -16.36
C SER A 55 -8.40 4.32 -15.85
N ILE A 56 -9.35 5.11 -15.34
CA ILE A 56 -10.52 4.60 -14.61
C ILE A 56 -11.43 3.68 -15.46
N ASP A 57 -11.51 3.93 -16.76
CA ASP A 57 -12.29 3.12 -17.70
C ASP A 57 -11.72 1.72 -17.89
N TYR A 58 -10.41 1.57 -17.78
CA TYR A 58 -9.74 0.27 -17.85
C TYR A 58 -9.82 -0.46 -16.51
N VAL A 59 -9.70 0.28 -15.40
CA VAL A 59 -9.86 -0.24 -14.04
C VAL A 59 -11.26 -0.83 -13.84
N SER A 60 -12.31 -0.13 -14.24
CA SER A 60 -13.70 -0.62 -14.09
C SER A 60 -13.94 -1.92 -14.85
N ARG A 61 -13.42 -2.04 -16.08
CA ARG A 61 -13.46 -3.26 -16.87
C ARG A 61 -12.67 -4.40 -16.22
N ALA A 62 -11.50 -4.09 -15.64
CA ALA A 62 -10.71 -5.08 -14.93
C ALA A 62 -11.43 -5.57 -13.66
N MET A 63 -12.08 -4.69 -12.89
CA MET A 63 -12.88 -5.08 -11.72
C MET A 63 -14.03 -6.01 -12.12
N LEU A 64 -14.78 -5.69 -13.18
CA LEU A 64 -15.85 -6.55 -13.69
C LEU A 64 -15.34 -7.93 -14.14
N ARG A 65 -14.15 -7.98 -14.74
CA ARG A 65 -13.52 -9.26 -15.11
C ARG A 65 -13.02 -10.03 -13.89
N ALA A 66 -12.59 -9.35 -12.83
CA ALA A 66 -12.18 -9.99 -11.59
C ALA A 66 -13.37 -10.61 -10.82
N THR A 67 -14.60 -10.14 -11.05
CA THR A 67 -15.80 -10.74 -10.43
C THR A 67 -16.32 -11.97 -11.19
N GLN A 68 -15.93 -12.13 -12.46
CA GLN A 68 -16.33 -13.24 -13.33
C GLN A 68 -15.26 -14.34 -13.37
N ILE A 69 -15.51 -15.49 -12.75
CA ILE A 69 -14.63 -16.67 -12.81
C ILE A 69 -14.98 -17.57 -14.02
N GLU A 70 -15.37 -16.99 -15.15
CA GLU A 70 -15.60 -17.78 -16.37
C GLU A 70 -14.28 -18.16 -17.05
N SER A 71 -13.26 -17.31 -16.94
CA SER A 71 -11.93 -17.58 -17.49
C SER A 71 -10.82 -17.21 -16.52
N LEU A 72 -10.04 -18.21 -16.12
CA LEU A 72 -8.94 -18.05 -15.17
C LEU A 72 -7.84 -17.10 -15.69
N ILE A 73 -7.64 -17.07 -17.01
CA ILE A 73 -6.69 -16.16 -17.67
C ILE A 73 -7.16 -14.71 -17.56
N ALA A 74 -8.45 -14.43 -17.81
CA ALA A 74 -8.97 -13.07 -17.68
C ALA A 74 -8.97 -12.61 -16.22
N PHE A 75 -9.27 -13.51 -15.28
CA PHE A 75 -9.16 -13.24 -13.85
C PHE A 75 -7.72 -12.95 -13.44
N GLY A 76 -6.74 -13.72 -13.92
CA GLY A 76 -5.32 -13.51 -13.66
C GLY A 76 -4.81 -12.17 -14.22
N LEU A 77 -5.17 -11.84 -15.46
CA LEU A 77 -4.84 -10.55 -16.08
C LEU A 77 -5.52 -9.37 -15.37
N ALA A 78 -6.77 -9.52 -14.98
CA ALA A 78 -7.51 -8.53 -14.21
C ALA A 78 -6.86 -8.30 -12.84
N THR A 79 -6.47 -9.37 -12.14
CA THR A 79 -5.78 -9.32 -10.85
C THR A 79 -4.41 -8.65 -10.98
N LEU A 80 -3.64 -9.00 -12.02
CA LEU A 80 -2.36 -8.38 -12.31
C LEU A 80 -2.53 -6.88 -12.59
N TYR A 81 -3.55 -6.49 -13.34
CA TYR A 81 -3.85 -5.08 -13.58
C TYR A 81 -4.27 -4.35 -12.29
N LEU A 82 -5.11 -4.99 -11.47
CA LEU A 82 -5.55 -4.46 -10.17
C LEU A 82 -4.45 -4.39 -9.12
N SER A 83 -3.32 -5.10 -9.30
CA SER A 83 -2.17 -4.98 -8.40
C SER A 83 -1.70 -3.54 -8.23
N ARG A 84 -1.93 -2.67 -9.24
CA ARG A 84 -1.70 -1.22 -9.16
C ARG A 84 -2.44 -0.54 -7.99
N ALA A 85 -3.45 -1.17 -7.40
CA ALA A 85 -4.08 -0.69 -6.18
C ALA A 85 -3.14 -0.68 -4.96
N LEU A 86 -2.00 -1.39 -5.03
CA LEU A 86 -0.94 -1.38 -4.00
C LEU A 86 -0.43 0.04 -3.69
N TRP A 87 -0.44 0.94 -4.68
CA TRP A 87 -0.01 2.33 -4.48
C TRP A 87 -0.91 3.06 -3.49
N PHE A 88 -2.21 2.73 -3.44
CA PHE A 88 -3.13 3.28 -2.44
C PHE A 88 -2.79 2.79 -1.02
N ALA A 89 -2.42 1.53 -0.87
CA ALA A 89 -1.95 1.02 0.41
C ALA A 89 -0.64 1.68 0.85
N TYR A 90 0.30 1.93 -0.07
CA TYR A 90 1.50 2.71 0.24
C TYR A 90 1.19 4.16 0.60
N THR A 91 0.23 4.81 -0.08
CA THR A 91 -0.23 6.15 0.35
C THR A 91 -0.81 6.10 1.75
N GLY A 92 -1.67 5.12 2.05
CA GLY A 92 -2.26 4.93 3.38
C GLY A 92 -1.21 4.72 4.45
N LEU A 93 -0.21 3.87 4.20
CA LEU A 93 0.91 3.63 5.12
C LEU A 93 1.77 4.87 5.34
N SER A 94 2.06 5.63 4.28
CA SER A 94 2.83 6.88 4.37
C SER A 94 2.07 7.96 5.15
N LEU A 95 0.76 8.06 4.94
CA LEU A 95 -0.12 9.00 5.63
C LEU A 95 -0.30 8.59 7.09
N ALA A 96 -0.53 7.31 7.37
CA ALA A 96 -0.59 6.77 8.72
C ALA A 96 0.71 7.04 9.48
N SER A 97 1.87 6.82 8.84
CA SER A 97 3.18 7.12 9.42
C SER A 97 3.36 8.62 9.71
N PHE A 98 2.90 9.50 8.81
CA PHE A 98 2.93 10.95 9.01
C PHE A 98 2.03 11.38 10.18
N VAL A 99 0.81 10.87 10.23
CA VAL A 99 -0.18 11.14 11.29
C VAL A 99 0.33 10.62 12.63
N LEU A 100 0.86 9.38 12.70
CA LEU A 100 1.42 8.82 13.92
C LEU A 100 2.60 9.64 14.44
N LYS A 101 3.49 10.08 13.55
CA LYS A 101 4.63 10.94 13.94
C LYS A 101 4.16 12.28 14.50
N HIS A 102 3.07 12.81 13.95
CA HIS A 102 2.47 14.06 14.42
C HIS A 102 1.72 13.89 15.75
N LEU A 103 1.16 12.71 16.00
CA LEU A 103 0.43 12.41 17.23
C LEU A 103 1.35 11.95 18.37
N ARG A 104 2.52 11.33 18.10
CA ARG A 104 3.45 10.75 19.09
C ARG A 104 2.83 9.66 20.01
N ILE A 105 1.69 9.07 19.64
CA ILE A 105 0.88 8.26 20.57
C ILE A 105 1.30 6.78 20.63
N VAL A 106 2.00 6.22 19.63
CA VAL A 106 2.27 4.76 19.60
C VAL A 106 3.63 4.40 18.99
N HIS A 107 4.34 3.48 19.64
CA HIS A 107 5.51 2.80 19.08
C HIS A 107 5.05 1.78 18.05
N PHE A 108 5.16 2.12 16.77
CA PHE A 108 4.69 1.25 15.68
C PHE A 108 5.85 0.39 15.17
N THR A 109 5.61 -0.90 15.00
CA THR A 109 6.54 -1.78 14.29
C THR A 109 6.51 -1.41 12.81
N PRO A 110 7.67 -1.13 12.19
CA PRO A 110 7.71 -0.81 10.77
C PRO A 110 7.21 -2.02 9.98
N LEU A 111 6.19 -1.81 9.13
CA LEU A 111 5.75 -2.82 8.18
C LEU A 111 6.71 -2.84 6.99
N ASP A 112 7.21 -4.03 6.64
CA ASP A 112 8.00 -4.22 5.43
C ASP A 112 7.16 -3.97 4.18
N THR A 113 7.61 -3.08 3.29
CA THR A 113 6.84 -2.74 2.08
C THR A 113 6.76 -3.88 1.09
N THR A 114 7.71 -4.80 1.14
CA THR A 114 7.81 -5.99 0.28
C THR A 114 6.75 -7.01 0.65
N THR A 115 6.55 -7.27 1.95
CA THR A 115 5.51 -8.18 2.43
C THR A 115 4.13 -7.62 2.08
N LEU A 116 3.93 -6.31 2.25
CA LEU A 116 2.70 -5.62 1.85
C LEU A 116 2.47 -5.69 0.32
N ALA A 117 3.53 -5.53 -0.49
CA ALA A 117 3.44 -5.64 -1.95
C ALA A 117 2.95 -7.03 -2.40
N VAL A 118 3.57 -8.07 -1.84
CA VAL A 118 3.24 -9.47 -2.15
C VAL A 118 1.83 -9.79 -1.68
N LEU A 119 1.48 -9.38 -0.47
CA LEU A 119 0.17 -9.60 0.11
C LEU A 119 -0.93 -8.98 -0.74
N ILE A 120 -0.78 -7.71 -1.13
CA ILE A 120 -1.79 -7.03 -1.96
C ILE A 120 -1.84 -7.64 -3.35
N SER A 121 -0.70 -7.92 -3.99
CA SER A 121 -0.69 -8.47 -5.35
C SER A 121 -1.41 -9.81 -5.46
N ILE A 122 -1.33 -10.64 -4.41
CA ILE A 122 -2.01 -11.93 -4.35
C ILE A 122 -3.47 -11.79 -3.92
N LEU A 123 -3.75 -10.97 -2.90
CA LEU A 123 -5.08 -10.87 -2.30
C LEU A 123 -6.03 -9.95 -3.05
N VAL A 124 -5.55 -8.99 -3.87
CA VAL A 124 -6.39 -7.98 -4.51
C VAL A 124 -7.49 -8.59 -5.38
N GLY A 125 -7.18 -9.66 -6.13
CA GLY A 125 -8.15 -10.37 -6.98
C GLY A 125 -9.23 -11.07 -6.16
N PRO A 126 -8.87 -12.03 -5.27
CA PRO A 126 -9.81 -12.71 -4.38
C PRO A 126 -10.61 -11.74 -3.49
N PHE A 127 -9.98 -10.68 -3.00
CA PHE A 127 -10.63 -9.65 -2.20
C PHE A 127 -11.70 -8.91 -3.00
N THR A 128 -11.39 -8.49 -4.23
CA THR A 128 -12.35 -7.83 -5.13
C THR A 128 -13.53 -8.75 -5.45
N TYR A 129 -13.26 -10.04 -5.65
CA TYR A 129 -14.30 -11.05 -5.85
C TYR A 129 -15.20 -11.20 -4.63
N LEU A 130 -14.62 -11.29 -3.43
CA LEU A 130 -15.37 -11.40 -2.18
C LEU A 130 -16.19 -10.13 -1.90
N GLN A 131 -15.61 -8.96 -2.16
CA GLN A 131 -16.25 -7.66 -1.99
C GLN A 131 -17.50 -7.55 -2.89
N SER A 132 -17.44 -8.07 -4.11
CA SER A 132 -18.59 -8.11 -5.02
C SER A 132 -19.70 -9.08 -4.59
N ARG A 133 -19.42 -10.03 -3.70
CA ARG A 133 -20.41 -11.00 -3.19
C ARG A 133 -20.94 -10.67 -1.81
N THR A 134 -20.32 -9.72 -1.12
CA THR A 134 -20.67 -9.39 0.27
C THR A 134 -21.74 -8.30 0.29
N LEU A 135 -22.94 -8.64 0.77
CA LEU A 135 -24.08 -7.71 0.80
C LEU A 135 -23.76 -6.41 1.55
N VAL A 136 -23.05 -6.48 2.67
CA VAL A 136 -22.62 -5.30 3.45
C VAL A 136 -21.76 -4.36 2.61
N CYS A 137 -20.85 -4.90 1.79
CA CYS A 137 -20.03 -4.07 0.92
C CYS A 137 -20.89 -3.39 -0.16
N ILE A 138 -21.80 -4.14 -0.78
CA ILE A 138 -22.72 -3.62 -1.80
C ILE A 138 -23.58 -2.50 -1.22
N ASP A 139 -24.09 -2.66 0.00
CA ASP A 139 -24.89 -1.63 0.69
C ASP A 139 -24.08 -0.36 0.95
N VAL A 140 -22.80 -0.49 1.36
CA VAL A 140 -21.90 0.65 1.54
C VAL A 140 -21.64 1.36 0.21
N TYR A 141 -21.34 0.62 -0.86
CA TYR A 141 -21.17 1.20 -2.19
C TYR A 141 -22.44 1.93 -2.63
N TYR A 142 -23.60 1.29 -2.47
CA TYR A 142 -24.88 1.88 -2.83
C TYR A 142 -25.18 3.14 -2.02
N TRP A 143 -24.94 3.14 -0.71
CA TRP A 143 -25.15 4.30 0.15
C TRP A 143 -24.26 5.47 -0.23
N VAL A 144 -22.97 5.24 -0.49
CA VAL A 144 -22.04 6.30 -0.92
C VAL A 144 -22.42 6.85 -2.30
N ILE A 145 -22.77 5.98 -3.24
CA ILE A 145 -23.10 6.36 -4.62
C ILE A 145 -24.45 7.10 -4.68
N ALA A 146 -25.49 6.55 -4.03
CA ALA A 146 -26.83 7.13 -4.00
C ALA A 146 -26.90 8.41 -3.15
N GLY A 147 -26.05 8.53 -2.13
CA GLY A 147 -25.95 9.74 -1.30
C GLY A 147 -25.20 10.88 -1.98
N ALA A 148 -24.24 10.58 -2.86
CA ALA A 148 -23.39 11.60 -3.48
C ALA A 148 -23.96 12.18 -4.78
N LEU A 149 -24.69 11.39 -5.58
CA LEU A 149 -25.20 11.82 -6.89
C LEU A 149 -26.63 11.31 -7.12
N GLN A 150 -27.48 12.13 -7.74
CA GLN A 150 -28.73 11.67 -8.34
C GLN A 150 -28.43 11.06 -9.70
N ILE A 151 -28.17 9.76 -9.71
CA ILE A 151 -27.69 9.06 -10.91
C ILE A 151 -28.89 8.65 -11.78
N PRO A 152 -28.88 8.96 -13.08
CA PRO A 152 -29.88 8.43 -14.01
C PRO A 152 -29.77 6.90 -14.10
N PRO A 153 -30.88 6.16 -14.25
CA PRO A 153 -30.89 4.68 -14.22
C PRO A 153 -30.09 3.99 -15.34
N TYR A 154 -29.56 4.75 -16.30
CA TYR A 154 -28.78 4.28 -17.45
C TYR A 154 -27.29 4.67 -17.39
N ALA A 155 -26.86 5.40 -16.36
CA ALA A 155 -25.46 5.78 -16.17
C ALA A 155 -24.87 5.00 -14.99
N ASN A 156 -23.68 4.43 -15.16
CA ASN A 156 -22.95 3.79 -14.07
C ASN A 156 -21.76 4.68 -13.70
N GLU A 157 -21.81 5.27 -12.50
CA GLU A 157 -20.73 6.11 -11.98
C GLU A 157 -19.59 5.23 -11.43
N THR A 158 -18.67 4.88 -12.31
CA THR A 158 -17.52 4.01 -11.98
C THR A 158 -16.45 4.74 -11.17
N VAL A 159 -16.43 6.07 -11.20
CA VAL A 159 -15.41 6.90 -10.53
C VAL A 159 -15.54 6.77 -9.01
N LEU A 160 -16.75 6.95 -8.46
CA LEU A 160 -17.00 6.84 -7.02
C LEU A 160 -16.74 5.43 -6.51
N ALA A 161 -17.12 4.40 -7.27
CA ALA A 161 -16.80 3.02 -6.93
C ALA A 161 -15.29 2.78 -6.85
N CYS A 162 -14.51 3.31 -7.80
CA CYS A 162 -13.04 3.21 -7.76
C CYS A 162 -12.44 3.97 -6.57
N VAL A 163 -13.02 5.11 -6.17
CA VAL A 163 -12.58 5.88 -4.99
C VAL A 163 -12.85 5.09 -3.71
N VAL A 164 -14.06 4.56 -3.52
CA VAL A 164 -14.40 3.73 -2.36
C VAL A 164 -13.51 2.49 -2.29
N TYR A 165 -13.30 1.83 -3.43
CA TYR A 165 -12.38 0.70 -3.53
C TYR A 165 -10.95 1.08 -3.11
N SER A 166 -10.43 2.17 -3.66
CA SER A 166 -9.09 2.66 -3.31
C SER A 166 -8.95 3.03 -1.84
N ALA A 167 -10.02 3.56 -1.22
CA ALA A 167 -10.06 3.86 0.21
C ALA A 167 -10.05 2.58 1.06
N THR A 168 -10.77 1.53 0.65
CA THR A 168 -10.73 0.23 1.35
C THR A 168 -9.33 -0.40 1.31
N VAL A 169 -8.65 -0.31 0.17
CA VAL A 169 -7.26 -0.81 0.02
C VAL A 169 -6.27 0.06 0.79
N ALA A 170 -6.47 1.38 0.83
CA ALA A 170 -5.65 2.30 1.61
C ALA A 170 -5.79 2.09 3.12
N LEU A 171 -6.95 1.62 3.60
CA LEU A 171 -7.21 1.31 5.00
C LEU A 171 -6.75 -0.10 5.40
N ALA A 172 -6.51 -1.01 4.45
CA ALA A 172 -6.10 -2.38 4.72
C ALA A 172 -4.85 -2.50 5.62
N PRO A 173 -3.80 -1.67 5.48
CA PRO A 173 -2.64 -1.70 6.37
C PRO A 173 -2.96 -1.33 7.82
N ALA A 174 -4.00 -0.52 8.07
CA ALA A 174 -4.41 -0.13 9.41
C ALA A 174 -5.10 -1.29 10.17
N GLY A 175 -5.69 -2.23 9.43
CA GLY A 175 -6.30 -3.43 9.98
C GLY A 175 -5.33 -4.60 10.18
N TYR A 176 -4.06 -4.47 9.77
CA TYR A 176 -3.07 -5.53 9.96
C TYR A 176 -2.88 -5.76 11.47
N PRO A 177 -3.31 -6.92 12.01
CA PRO A 177 -3.22 -7.16 13.45
C PRO A 177 -1.74 -7.21 13.83
N SER A 178 -1.35 -6.38 14.79
CA SER A 178 0.01 -6.28 15.35
C SER A 178 0.43 -7.53 16.15
N SER A 179 -0.17 -8.70 15.87
CA SER A 179 -0.03 -9.94 16.64
C SER A 179 0.82 -10.99 15.93
N LEU A 180 1.83 -10.59 15.17
CA LEU A 180 2.95 -11.49 14.90
C LEU A 180 3.88 -11.44 16.12
N PRO A 181 4.27 -12.60 16.69
CA PRO A 181 5.19 -12.65 17.80
C PRO A 181 6.47 -11.94 17.38
N THR A 182 6.88 -10.96 18.18
CA THR A 182 8.22 -10.39 18.12
C THR A 182 9.20 -11.54 18.28
N GLU A 183 9.78 -12.03 17.17
CA GLU A 183 11.01 -12.81 17.27
C GLU A 183 12.04 -11.90 17.93
N GLY A 184 12.43 -12.30 19.14
CA GLY A 184 13.33 -11.56 20.00
C GLY A 184 14.66 -11.32 19.31
N VAL A 185 14.90 -10.06 18.93
CA VAL A 185 16.24 -9.56 18.67
C VAL A 185 16.74 -8.91 19.95
N GLY A 186 17.62 -9.63 20.65
CA GLY A 186 18.76 -9.04 21.35
C GLY A 186 18.54 -8.56 22.78
N GLY A 187 18.50 -9.50 23.73
CA GLY A 187 19.05 -9.29 25.07
C GLY A 187 20.37 -10.03 25.20
N CYS A 188 21.47 -9.37 24.80
CA CYS A 188 22.84 -9.60 25.27
C CYS A 188 23.60 -8.27 25.11
#